data_AF-A0A8H7GLW8-F1
#
_entry.id   AF-A0A8H7GLW8-F1
#
_cell.length_a   1.000
_cell.length_b   1.000
_cell.length_c   1.000
_cell.angle_alpha   90.00
_cell.angle_beta   90.00
_cell.angle_gamma   90.00
#
_symmetry.space_group_name_H-M   'P 1'
#
loop_
_entity.id
_entity.type
_entity.pdbx_description
1 polymer ?
#
loop_
_entity_poly.entity_id
_entity_poly.type
_entity_poly.pdbx_seq_one_letter_code
_entity_poly.pdbx_strand_id
1 'polypeptide(L)'
;MYSRVKSFINDTAFDYLAFEAQAEDIKKNILLLSGLVETGPIQEELLRRLRYLRRMFQTMFDSLDNLKTFGSSEEIVTIWLFKIIELNVRLFALQNIDGNLDEKKKDILSTLLRYHHSVYYWSLQYENWPDLTPHKRLLFQSEAALARKTIEALQSQIPVPTHLMT
;
A
#
# COMPACT_ATOMS: atom_id res chain seq x y z
N MET A 1 17.43 -4.77 2.71
CA MET A 1 16.56 -4.40 1.57
C MET A 1 15.15 -4.01 2.02
N TYR A 2 14.40 -4.90 2.68
CA TYR A 2 13.04 -4.60 3.17
C TYR A 2 12.93 -3.26 3.91
N SER A 3 13.76 -3.03 4.92
CA SER A 3 13.74 -1.78 5.70
C SER A 3 14.00 -0.53 4.85
N ARG A 4 14.81 -0.65 3.79
CA ARG A 4 15.09 0.45 2.86
C ARG A 4 13.89 0.77 1.98
N VAL A 5 13.15 -0.23 1.49
CA VAL A 5 11.93 0.02 0.72
C VAL A 5 10.83 0.57 1.63
N LYS A 6 10.73 0.06 2.86
CA LYS A 6 9.74 0.52 3.84
C LYS A 6 10.01 1.94 4.35
N SER A 7 11.25 2.42 4.34
CA SER A 7 11.59 3.73 4.92
C SER A 7 10.97 4.93 4.21
N PHE A 8 10.50 4.77 2.98
CA PHE A 8 9.79 5.83 2.25
C PHE A 8 8.32 5.96 2.68
N ILE A 9 7.83 5.06 3.53
CA ILE A 9 6.41 4.97 3.89
C ILE A 9 6.29 5.14 5.40
N ASN A 10 5.37 6.01 5.81
CA ASN A 10 4.90 6.06 7.19
C ASN A 10 3.37 5.95 7.24
N ASP A 11 2.79 6.08 8.43
CA ASP A 11 1.35 5.97 8.66
C ASP A 11 0.55 7.20 8.17
N THR A 12 1.23 8.26 7.71
CA THR A 12 0.63 9.52 7.25
C THR A 12 0.96 9.88 5.81
N ALA A 13 2.05 9.36 5.24
CA ALA A 13 2.54 9.74 3.92
C ALA A 13 3.41 8.65 3.25
N PHE A 14 3.50 8.74 1.93
CA PHE A 14 4.51 8.09 1.10
C PHE A 14 5.41 9.15 0.44
N ASP A 15 6.71 9.14 0.77
CA ASP A 15 7.71 10.01 0.15
C ASP A 15 8.09 9.49 -1.24
N TYR A 16 7.17 9.69 -2.19
CA TYR A 16 7.30 9.18 -3.55
C TYR A 16 8.45 9.85 -4.33
N LEU A 17 8.81 11.08 -3.98
CA LEU A 17 9.94 11.79 -4.60
C LEU A 17 11.28 11.19 -4.16
N ALA A 18 11.48 10.96 -2.86
CA ALA A 18 12.69 10.31 -2.38
C ALA A 18 12.79 8.85 -2.84
N PHE A 19 11.64 8.17 -2.94
CA PHE A 19 11.59 6.81 -3.50
C PHE A 19 11.96 6.80 -4.98
N GLU A 20 11.39 7.68 -5.81
CA GLU A 20 11.70 7.78 -7.24
C GLU A 20 13.20 7.97 -7.48
N ALA A 21 13.85 8.84 -6.70
CA ALA A 21 15.29 9.08 -6.78
C ALA A 21 16.14 7.82 -6.51
N GLN A 22 15.59 6.81 -5.83
CA GLN A 22 16.30 5.56 -5.49
C GLN A 22 15.70 4.32 -6.15
N ALA A 23 14.59 4.45 -6.89
CA ALA A 23 13.79 3.33 -7.36
C ALA A 23 14.59 2.37 -8.25
N GLU A 24 15.42 2.90 -9.15
CA GLU A 24 16.25 2.10 -10.05
C GLU A 24 17.34 1.31 -9.31
N ASP A 25 17.97 1.90 -8.29
CA ASP A 25 18.94 1.18 -7.46
C ASP A 25 18.27 0.09 -6.62
N ILE A 26 17.11 0.37 -6.04
CA ILE A 26 16.32 -0.61 -5.31
C ILE A 26 15.91 -1.78 -6.24
N LYS A 27 15.44 -1.47 -7.46
CA LYS A 27 15.06 -2.46 -8.47
C LYS A 27 16.21 -3.40 -8.81
N LYS A 28 17.41 -2.86 -9.08
CA LYS A 28 18.62 -3.65 -9.34
C LYS A 28 18.92 -4.59 -8.18
N ASN A 29 18.86 -4.09 -6.94
CA ASN A 29 19.12 -4.93 -5.78
C ASN A 29 18.07 -6.03 -5.57
N ILE A 30 16.78 -5.76 -5.85
CA ILE A 30 15.73 -6.79 -5.81
C ILE A 30 15.99 -7.86 -6.88
N LEU A 31 16.41 -7.48 -8.09
CA LEU A 31 16.78 -8.42 -9.16
C LEU A 31 17.98 -9.29 -8.78
N LEU A 32 19.01 -8.71 -8.16
CA LEU A 32 20.16 -9.48 -7.67
C LEU A 32 19.75 -10.49 -6.60
N LEU A 33 18.97 -10.05 -5.59
CA LEU A 33 18.44 -10.95 -4.55
C LEU A 33 17.58 -12.06 -5.15
N SER A 34 16.83 -11.75 -6.20
CA SER A 34 16.01 -12.72 -6.90
C SER A 34 16.83 -13.84 -7.52
N GLY A 35 17.89 -13.49 -8.25
CA GLY A 35 18.77 -14.49 -8.85
C GLY A 35 19.43 -15.38 -7.80
N LEU A 36 19.80 -14.83 -6.65
CA LEU A 36 20.37 -15.60 -5.54
C LEU A 36 19.36 -16.58 -4.92
N VAL A 37 18.10 -16.18 -4.77
CA VAL A 37 17.06 -17.04 -4.19
C VAL A 37 16.63 -18.12 -5.18
N GLU A 38 16.53 -17.81 -6.47
CA GLU A 38 16.09 -18.74 -7.52
C GLU A 38 17.15 -19.81 -7.86
N THR A 39 18.43 -19.54 -7.60
CA THR A 39 19.55 -20.47 -7.85
C THR A 39 20.01 -21.26 -6.62
N GLY A 40 19.56 -20.88 -5.43
CA GLY A 40 19.91 -21.54 -4.16
C GLY A 40 18.98 -22.71 -3.79
N PRO A 41 19.26 -23.40 -2.66
CA PRO A 41 18.33 -24.37 -2.07
C PRO A 41 16.98 -23.71 -1.78
N ILE A 42 15.88 -24.40 -2.12
CA ILE A 42 14.53 -23.85 -1.95
C ILE A 42 14.26 -23.57 -0.47
N GLN A 43 14.11 -22.28 -0.15
CA GLN A 43 13.67 -21.80 1.15
C GLN A 43 12.34 -21.06 0.97
N GLU A 44 11.23 -21.76 1.21
CA GLU A 44 9.87 -21.23 1.00
C GLU A 44 9.61 -19.91 1.72
N GLU A 45 10.15 -19.75 2.93
CA GLU A 45 10.07 -18.51 3.68
C GLU A 45 10.77 -17.35 2.96
N LEU A 46 11.95 -17.58 2.41
CA LEU A 46 12.71 -16.57 1.69
C LEU A 46 12.03 -16.18 0.37
N LEU A 47 11.49 -17.16 -0.35
CA LEU A 47 10.67 -16.94 -1.55
C LEU A 47 9.43 -16.12 -1.24
N ARG A 48 8.71 -16.43 -0.15
CA ARG A 48 7.54 -15.67 0.28
C ARG A 48 7.90 -14.22 0.62
N ARG A 49 8.97 -13.99 1.38
CA ARG A 49 9.46 -12.64 1.72
C ARG A 49 9.91 -11.84 0.49
N LEU A 50 10.58 -12.49 -0.46
CA LEU A 50 10.98 -11.86 -1.70
C LEU A 50 9.78 -11.49 -2.58
N ARG A 51 8.77 -12.38 -2.69
CA ARG A 51 7.50 -12.06 -3.37
C ARG A 51 6.81 -10.86 -2.74
N TYR A 52 6.77 -10.81 -1.41
CA TYR A 52 6.21 -9.69 -0.69
C TYR A 52 6.96 -8.38 -0.93
N LEU A 53 8.29 -8.40 -0.84
CA LEU A 53 9.14 -7.25 -1.12
C LEU A 53 8.98 -6.74 -2.55
N ARG A 54 8.94 -7.64 -3.55
CA ARG A 54 8.67 -7.31 -4.95
C ARG A 54 7.31 -6.64 -5.11
N ARG A 55 6.26 -7.19 -4.48
CA ARG A 55 4.92 -6.60 -4.48
C ARG A 55 4.92 -5.18 -3.92
N MET A 56 5.54 -4.98 -2.75
CA MET A 56 5.64 -3.65 -2.14
C MET A 56 6.36 -2.65 -3.04
N PHE A 57 7.53 -3.03 -3.58
CA PHE A 57 8.27 -2.19 -4.52
C PHE A 57 7.45 -1.85 -5.77
N GLN A 58 6.82 -2.86 -6.38
CA GLN A 58 6.05 -2.68 -7.62
C GLN A 58 4.86 -1.75 -7.39
N THR A 59 4.11 -1.90 -6.30
CA THR A 59 3.01 -0.99 -5.97
C THR A 59 3.48 0.44 -5.77
N MET A 60 4.62 0.65 -5.09
CA MET A 60 5.21 1.99 -4.96
C MET A 60 5.63 2.55 -6.33
N PHE A 61 6.27 1.73 -7.16
CA PHE A 61 6.74 2.13 -8.48
C PHE A 61 5.60 2.50 -9.43
N ASP A 62 4.56 1.65 -9.52
CA ASP A 62 3.40 1.88 -10.38
C ASP A 62 2.58 3.10 -9.95
N SER A 63 2.65 3.48 -8.66
CA SER A 63 1.98 4.66 -8.15
C SER A 63 2.65 5.98 -8.57
N LEU A 64 3.94 5.97 -8.95
CA LEU A 64 4.74 7.20 -9.16
C LEU A 64 4.11 8.14 -10.18
N ASP A 65 3.75 7.64 -11.36
CA ASP A 65 3.23 8.49 -12.44
C ASP A 65 1.89 9.12 -12.08
N ASN A 66 1.02 8.36 -11.42
CA ASN A 66 -0.25 8.87 -10.93
C ASN A 66 -0.04 9.91 -9.82
N LEU A 67 0.84 9.65 -8.84
CA LEU A 67 1.11 10.58 -7.74
C LEU A 67 1.75 11.88 -8.23
N LYS A 68 2.65 11.84 -9.21
CA LYS A 68 3.21 13.04 -9.86
C LYS A 68 2.15 13.83 -10.61
N THR A 69 1.32 13.13 -11.39
CA THR A 69 0.25 13.75 -12.19
C THR A 69 -0.78 14.42 -11.29
N PHE A 70 -1.15 13.77 -10.19
CA PHE A 70 -2.23 14.23 -9.32
C PHE A 70 -1.76 15.14 -8.18
N GLY A 71 -0.53 14.99 -7.71
CA GLY A 71 0.03 15.78 -6.60
C GLY A 71 0.24 17.26 -6.92
N SER A 72 0.27 17.61 -8.21
CA SER A 72 0.37 19.00 -8.68
C SER A 72 -0.99 19.65 -8.99
N SER A 73 -2.09 18.90 -8.86
CA SER A 73 -3.43 19.38 -9.21
C SER A 73 -4.16 19.96 -8.00
N GLU A 74 -4.82 21.10 -8.20
CA GLU A 74 -5.73 21.71 -7.21
C GLU A 74 -7.17 21.17 -7.32
N GLU A 75 -7.45 20.28 -8.29
CA GLU A 75 -8.77 19.72 -8.52
C GLU A 75 -9.12 18.71 -7.40
N ILE A 76 -10.24 18.94 -6.69
CA ILE A 76 -10.69 18.09 -5.57
C ILE A 76 -10.76 16.61 -5.94
N VAL A 77 -11.25 16.29 -7.14
CA VAL A 77 -11.31 14.92 -7.66
C VAL A 77 -9.93 14.26 -7.67
N THR A 78 -8.95 15.01 -8.13
CA THR A 78 -7.58 14.56 -8.28
C THR A 78 -6.92 14.34 -6.92
N ILE A 79 -7.32 15.11 -5.89
CA ILE A 79 -6.93 14.87 -4.49
C ILE A 79 -7.41 13.50 -3.99
N TRP A 80 -8.64 13.08 -4.32
CA TRP A 80 -9.15 11.77 -3.89
C TRP A 80 -8.44 10.60 -4.58
N LEU A 81 -8.15 10.75 -5.88
CA LEU A 81 -7.31 9.79 -6.62
C LEU A 81 -5.91 9.69 -6.00
N PHE A 82 -5.28 10.83 -5.72
CA PHE A 82 -3.99 10.86 -5.04
C PHE A 82 -4.07 10.11 -3.70
N LYS A 83 -5.05 10.44 -2.86
CA LYS A 83 -5.22 9.84 -1.53
C LYS A 83 -5.46 8.34 -1.55
N ILE A 84 -6.27 7.83 -2.47
CA ILE A 84 -6.55 6.38 -2.52
C ILE A 84 -5.34 5.59 -3.03
N ILE A 85 -4.60 6.13 -4.01
CA ILE A 85 -3.36 5.53 -4.53
C ILE A 85 -2.29 5.53 -3.45
N GLU A 86 -2.08 6.67 -2.78
CA GLU A 86 -1.14 6.77 -1.67
C GLU A 86 -1.51 5.82 -0.52
N LEU A 87 -2.81 5.65 -0.23
CA LEU A 87 -3.27 4.74 0.80
C LEU A 87 -2.87 3.28 0.51
N ASN A 88 -2.97 2.83 -0.74
CA ASN A 88 -2.53 1.48 -1.13
C ASN A 88 -1.04 1.25 -0.83
N VAL A 89 -0.21 2.27 -0.99
CA VAL A 89 1.20 2.23 -0.56
C VAL A 89 1.32 2.25 0.96
N ARG A 90 0.60 3.14 1.64
CA ARG A 90 0.66 3.28 3.11
C ARG A 90 0.18 2.06 3.88
N LEU A 91 -0.61 1.17 3.28
CA LEU A 91 -0.99 -0.10 3.89
C LEU A 91 0.22 -1.02 4.15
N PHE A 92 1.33 -0.88 3.41
CA PHE A 92 2.58 -1.59 3.71
C PHE A 92 3.25 -1.10 5.01
N ALA A 93 2.97 0.12 5.47
CA ALA A 93 3.48 0.61 6.75
C ALA A 93 2.89 -0.11 7.97
N LEU A 94 1.77 -0.83 7.78
CA LEU A 94 1.10 -1.63 8.81
C LEU A 94 1.55 -3.10 8.80
N GLN A 95 2.41 -3.48 7.86
CA GLN A 95 2.77 -4.87 7.61
C GLN A 95 4.23 -5.14 7.98
N ASN A 96 4.53 -6.34 8.48
CA ASN A 96 5.88 -6.82 8.73
C ASN A 96 6.53 -7.41 7.47
N ILE A 97 7.73 -7.98 7.59
CA ILE A 97 8.50 -8.54 6.45
C ILE A 97 7.82 -9.73 5.77
N ASP A 98 6.90 -10.39 6.47
CA ASP A 98 6.12 -11.51 5.95
C ASP A 98 4.79 -11.06 5.31
N GLY A 99 4.50 -9.76 5.32
CA GLY A 99 3.26 -9.18 4.77
C GLY A 99 2.04 -9.29 5.70
N ASN A 100 2.26 -9.73 6.94
CA ASN A 100 1.25 -9.82 7.98
C ASN A 100 1.17 -8.52 8.77
N LEU A 101 0.09 -8.31 9.52
CA LEU A 101 -0.08 -7.18 10.42
C LEU A 101 1.11 -7.10 11.39
N ASP A 102 1.71 -5.91 11.51
CA ASP A 102 2.85 -5.68 12.39
C ASP A 102 2.36 -5.34 13.80
N GLU A 103 2.10 -6.37 14.62
CA GLU A 103 1.59 -6.23 15.99
C GLU A 103 2.48 -5.36 16.90
N LYS A 104 3.75 -5.16 16.54
CA LYS A 104 4.67 -4.30 17.28
C LYS A 104 4.45 -2.81 17.01
N LYS A 105 3.69 -2.48 15.96
CA LYS A 105 3.38 -1.09 15.61
C LYS A 105 2.31 -0.56 16.57
N LYS A 106 2.65 0.54 17.26
CA LYS A 106 1.69 1.28 18.09
C LYS A 106 0.52 1.79 17.23
N ASP A 107 -0.67 1.85 17.82
CA ASP A 107 -1.86 2.48 17.22
C ASP A 107 -2.32 1.83 15.89
N ILE A 108 -1.95 0.55 15.68
CA ILE A 108 -2.25 -0.18 14.44
C ILE A 108 -3.75 -0.33 14.20
N LEU A 109 -4.52 -0.65 15.24
CA LEU A 109 -5.97 -0.81 15.16
C LEU A 109 -6.66 0.50 14.79
N SER A 110 -6.30 1.59 15.47
CA SER A 110 -6.83 2.92 15.18
C SER A 110 -6.43 3.40 13.78
N THR A 111 -5.23 3.06 13.31
CA THR A 111 -4.77 3.41 11.96
C THR A 111 -5.53 2.62 10.89
N LEU A 112 -5.73 1.32 11.10
CA LEU A 112 -6.48 0.47 10.18
C LEU A 112 -7.96 0.88 10.11
N LEU A 113 -8.58 1.22 11.25
CA LEU A 113 -9.93 1.75 11.31
C LEU A 113 -10.04 3.11 10.58
N ARG A 114 -9.07 4.00 10.78
CA ARG A 114 -9.00 5.28 10.06
C ARG A 114 -8.91 5.06 8.55
N TYR A 115 -8.09 4.13 8.11
CA TYR A 115 -7.98 3.78 6.68
C TYR A 115 -9.28 3.22 6.12
N HIS A 116 -9.95 2.32 6.86
CA HIS A 116 -11.26 1.79 6.47
C HIS A 116 -12.30 2.93 6.28
N HIS A 117 -12.40 3.83 7.26
CA HIS A 117 -13.28 5.00 7.15
C HIS A 117 -12.91 5.94 6.00
N SER A 118 -11.62 6.17 5.76
CA SER A 118 -11.15 6.97 4.63
C SER A 118 -11.61 6.39 3.30
N VAL A 119 -11.42 5.08 3.06
CA VAL A 119 -11.84 4.45 1.80
C VAL A 119 -13.35 4.56 1.62
N TYR A 120 -14.13 4.29 2.68
CA TYR A 120 -15.58 4.44 2.63
C TYR A 120 -16.00 5.87 2.30
N TYR A 121 -15.49 6.85 3.06
CA TYR A 121 -15.81 8.26 2.86
C TYR A 121 -15.42 8.74 1.47
N TRP A 122 -14.20 8.47 1.00
CA TRP A 122 -13.76 8.88 -0.33
C TRP A 122 -14.60 8.21 -1.43
N SER A 123 -14.98 6.95 -1.27
CA SER A 123 -15.84 6.26 -2.24
C SER A 123 -17.20 6.94 -2.38
N LEU A 124 -17.83 7.32 -1.26
CA LEU A 124 -19.10 8.06 -1.29
C LEU A 124 -18.96 9.43 -1.95
N GLN A 125 -17.88 10.16 -1.68
CA GLN A 125 -17.65 11.46 -2.32
C GLN A 125 -17.43 11.31 -3.84
N TYR A 126 -16.70 10.27 -4.23
CA TYR A 126 -16.30 10.06 -5.62
C TYR A 126 -17.44 9.53 -6.50
N GLU A 127 -18.33 8.68 -5.97
CA GLU A 127 -19.53 8.19 -6.68
C GLU A 127 -20.50 9.32 -7.05
N ASN A 128 -20.62 10.33 -6.19
CA ASN A 128 -21.54 11.45 -6.38
C ASN A 128 -20.94 12.60 -7.21
N TRP A 129 -19.72 12.46 -7.73
CA TRP A 129 -19.07 13.53 -8.47
C TRP A 129 -19.50 13.57 -9.95
N PRO A 130 -20.15 14.65 -10.43
CA PRO A 130 -20.82 14.68 -11.73
C PRO A 130 -19.87 14.73 -12.93
N ASP A 131 -18.71 15.40 -12.80
CA ASP A 131 -17.85 15.73 -13.96
C ASP A 131 -16.61 14.81 -14.11
N LEU A 132 -16.74 13.56 -13.70
CA LEU A 132 -15.65 12.58 -13.76
C LEU A 132 -15.52 11.95 -15.15
N THR A 133 -14.31 12.00 -15.72
CA THR A 133 -14.02 11.20 -16.90
C THR A 133 -14.14 9.70 -16.57
N PRO A 134 -14.62 8.86 -17.51
CA PRO A 134 -14.75 7.42 -17.27
C PRO A 134 -13.45 6.75 -16.80
N HIS A 135 -12.31 7.23 -17.31
CA HIS A 135 -10.99 6.73 -16.93
C HIS A 135 -10.66 7.02 -15.46
N LYS A 136 -10.83 8.28 -15.00
CA LYS A 136 -10.64 8.64 -13.58
C LYS A 136 -11.60 7.85 -12.68
N ARG A 137 -12.82 7.55 -13.15
CA ARG A 137 -13.78 6.72 -12.42
C ARG A 137 -13.31 5.29 -12.24
N LEU A 138 -12.89 4.66 -13.33
CA LEU A 138 -12.39 3.28 -13.28
C LEU A 138 -11.14 3.16 -12.40
N LEU A 139 -10.20 4.10 -12.53
CA LEU A 139 -8.98 4.11 -11.72
C LEU A 139 -9.29 4.22 -10.23
N PHE A 140 -10.16 5.15 -9.82
CA PHE A 140 -10.52 5.27 -8.41
C PHE A 140 -11.17 3.98 -7.89
N GLN A 141 -12.10 3.40 -8.64
CA GLN A 141 -12.81 2.18 -8.25
C GLN A 141 -11.85 0.99 -8.08
N SER A 142 -10.87 0.83 -8.98
CA SER A 142 -9.87 -0.23 -8.86
C SER A 142 -8.97 -0.04 -7.63
N GLU A 143 -8.50 1.19 -7.38
CA GLU A 143 -7.66 1.51 -6.23
C GLU A 143 -8.43 1.35 -4.90
N ALA A 144 -9.69 1.77 -4.85
CA ALA A 144 -10.55 1.61 -3.68
C ALA A 144 -10.90 0.14 -3.40
N ALA A 145 -11.08 -0.68 -4.44
CA ALA A 145 -11.28 -2.12 -4.28
C ALA A 145 -10.02 -2.80 -3.75
N LEU A 146 -8.84 -2.42 -4.24
CA LEU A 146 -7.55 -2.91 -3.74
C LEU A 146 -7.37 -2.57 -2.25
N ALA A 147 -7.60 -1.30 -1.88
CA ALA A 147 -7.46 -0.83 -0.51
C ALA A 147 -8.39 -1.58 0.44
N ARG A 148 -9.67 -1.75 0.08
CA ARG A 148 -10.65 -2.52 0.88
C ARG A 148 -10.19 -3.96 1.09
N LYS A 149 -9.83 -4.66 0.01
CA LYS A 149 -9.37 -6.05 0.08
C LYS A 149 -8.15 -6.20 0.98
N THR A 150 -7.19 -5.28 0.89
CA THR A 150 -6.01 -5.29 1.76
C THR A 150 -6.36 -4.99 3.21
N ILE A 151 -7.23 -4.02 3.48
CA ILE A 151 -7.71 -3.70 4.83
C ILE A 151 -8.43 -4.90 5.45
N GLU A 152 -9.36 -5.54 4.73
CA GLU A 152 -10.08 -6.73 5.18
C GLU A 152 -9.13 -7.89 5.50
N ALA A 153 -8.13 -8.13 4.65
CA ALA A 153 -7.12 -9.15 4.86
C ALA A 153 -6.20 -8.86 6.07
N LEU A 154 -6.02 -7.59 6.44
CA LEU A 154 -5.30 -7.20 7.65
C LEU A 154 -6.20 -7.30 8.89
N GLN A 155 -7.47 -6.93 8.76
CA GLN A 155 -8.45 -7.01 9.85
C GLN A 155 -8.70 -8.45 10.29
N SER A 156 -8.72 -9.40 9.36
CA SER A 156 -8.91 -10.84 9.67
C SER A 156 -7.77 -11.46 10.47
N GLN A 157 -6.64 -10.77 10.60
CA GLN A 157 -5.49 -11.20 11.42
C GLN A 157 -5.60 -10.76 12.88
N ILE A 158 -6.55 -9.86 13.20
CA ILE A 158 -6.75 -9.37 14.56
C ILE A 158 -7.51 -10.46 15.35
N PRO A 159 -6.98 -10.94 16.49
CA PRO A 159 -7.69 -11.88 17.34
C PRO A 159 -9.03 -11.30 17.83
N VAL A 160 -10.11 -12.08 17.78
CA VAL A 160 -11.38 -11.69 18.41
C VAL A 160 -11.16 -11.70 19.93
N PRO A 161 -11.53 -10.62 20.66
CA PRO A 161 -11.30 -10.59 22.09
C PRO A 161 -12.10 -11.69 22.81
N THR A 162 -11.40 -12.54 23.55
CA THR A 162 -11.94 -13.75 24.20
C THR A 162 -13.05 -13.47 25.23
N HIS A 163 -13.13 -12.23 25.74
CA HIS A 163 -14.14 -11.78 26.72
C HIS A 163 -15.52 -11.49 26.10
N LEU A 164 -15.69 -11.63 24.79
CA LEU A 164 -16.99 -11.56 24.11
C LEU A 164 -17.53 -12.96 23.75
N MET A 165 -16.85 -14.03 24.16
CA MET A 165 -17.22 -15.43 23.88
C MET A 165 -17.69 -16.22 25.12
N THR A 166 -17.94 -15.54 26.23
CA THR A 166 -18.48 -16.10 27.49
C THR A 166 -19.69 -15.32 27.94
#